data_AF-C0CUB0-F1
#
_entry.id   AF-C0CUB0-F1
#
_cell.length_a   1.000
_cell.length_b   1.000
_cell.length_c   1.000
_cell.angle_alpha   90.00
_cell.angle_beta   90.00
_cell.angle_gamma   90.00
#
_symmetry.space_group_name_H-M   'P 1'
#
loop_
_entity.id
_entity.type
_entity.pdbx_description
1 polymer ?
#
loop_
_entity_poly.entity_id
_entity_poly.type
_entity_poly.pdbx_seq_one_letter_code
_entity_poly.pdbx_strand_id
1 'polypeptide(L)'
;MMKKAMSMVLAAALTLGMISGCSSISTDDSLKQETAATAAASGEPAAEAPEAAIKARPEKNSFKVGFVSWSIGHTVPAAWDEGIKRQFASFPQIQYTCFDGEASTEKQVSIMNDLINQDYDCIFLQASDAAGLSSSVQEAEAAGIPVICINLDVTVPHAGLVQMATYESGALVAEKMGEQMGGKGNVVIIQGVIGASTQVLRESGFRDTMAEKYPDIVILDAQPADWEKEQAVSVMNNFLQTYDQIDGVCAINDSMAEGAAVAAEAAGRLDGMYIWGNDGESDALTMIENGQMAGTIYTNCFEQGAAAAQLAMFFMNSGLSPEYVTRTGVVDMAPVVVTKDNVDTILPADRW
;
A
#
# COMPACT_ATOMS: atom_id res chain seq x y z
N MET A 1 -42.22 -42.40 32.59
CA MET A 1 -42.53 -43.85 32.61
C MET A 1 -42.88 -44.26 31.19
N MET A 2 -42.01 -45.05 30.54
CA MET A 2 -42.24 -46.48 30.26
C MET A 2 -43.41 -46.71 29.30
N LYS A 3 -43.35 -47.56 28.29
CA LYS A 3 -42.36 -48.46 27.69
C LYS A 3 -43.20 -49.17 26.61
N LYS A 4 -42.59 -49.45 25.45
CA LYS A 4 -42.62 -50.73 24.72
C LYS A 4 -44.01 -51.35 24.40
N ALA A 5 -44.25 -52.04 23.30
CA ALA A 5 -43.45 -53.11 22.71
C ALA A 5 -44.19 -53.58 21.44
N MET A 6 -43.48 -54.00 20.39
CA MET A 6 -43.40 -55.42 19.93
C MET A 6 -44.71 -55.94 19.29
N SER A 7 -44.71 -56.67 18.17
CA SER A 7 -43.62 -57.38 17.51
C SER A 7 -44.10 -58.03 16.20
N MET A 8 -43.13 -58.24 15.31
CA MET A 8 -42.80 -59.52 14.64
C MET A 8 -43.29 -59.84 13.21
N VAL A 9 -42.24 -60.16 12.41
CA VAL A 9 -42.05 -61.36 11.53
C VAL A 9 -42.47 -61.15 10.05
N LEU A 10 -41.69 -61.44 9.00
CA LEU A 10 -40.57 -62.37 8.71
C LEU A 10 -39.82 -61.86 7.44
N ALA A 11 -38.51 -61.54 7.45
CA ALA A 11 -37.33 -62.33 7.05
C ALA A 11 -37.27 -62.89 5.60
N ALA A 12 -36.31 -62.39 4.81
CA ALA A 12 -35.29 -63.10 3.98
C ALA A 12 -34.78 -62.17 2.85
N ALA A 13 -33.51 -62.07 2.45
CA ALA A 13 -32.19 -62.44 2.95
C ALA A 13 -31.15 -61.89 1.94
N LEU A 14 -29.88 -61.84 2.35
CA LEU A 14 -28.63 -61.72 1.55
C LEU A 14 -28.11 -60.31 1.20
N THR A 15 -26.86 -59.92 1.46
CA THR A 15 -25.74 -60.44 2.28
C THR A 15 -24.66 -59.36 2.32
N LEU A 16 -24.02 -59.19 3.48
CA LEU A 16 -22.65 -58.73 3.78
C LEU A 16 -22.04 -57.51 3.06
N GLY A 17 -21.61 -56.54 3.87
CA GLY A 17 -20.35 -55.82 3.62
C GLY A 17 -20.33 -54.34 4.00
N MET A 18 -20.44 -54.00 5.29
CA MET A 18 -19.82 -52.76 5.78
C MET A 18 -18.33 -53.02 6.00
N ILE A 19 -17.46 -52.09 5.60
CA ILE A 19 -16.39 -51.48 6.42
C ILE A 19 -15.57 -50.49 5.56
N SER A 20 -15.43 -49.27 6.11
CA SER A 20 -14.34 -48.29 5.99
C SER A 20 -13.85 -47.76 4.64
N GLY A 21 -13.92 -46.42 4.54
CA GLY A 21 -12.70 -45.60 4.68
C GLY A 21 -11.92 -45.26 3.41
N CYS A 22 -12.01 -43.97 3.03
CA CYS A 22 -11.05 -43.14 2.30
C CYS A 22 -10.15 -43.78 1.22
N SER A 23 -10.40 -43.44 -0.05
CA SER A 23 -9.37 -42.97 -1.00
C SER A 23 -9.98 -42.53 -2.34
N SER A 24 -9.37 -41.51 -2.94
CA SER A 24 -9.57 -40.95 -4.29
C SER A 24 -10.77 -40.00 -4.52
N ILE A 25 -10.48 -38.69 -4.44
CA ILE A 25 -11.09 -37.72 -5.35
C ILE A 25 -10.52 -38.05 -6.73
N SER A 26 -11.35 -38.54 -7.65
CA SER A 26 -11.01 -38.64 -9.07
C SER A 26 -11.20 -37.27 -9.71
N THR A 27 -10.16 -36.73 -10.34
CA THR A 27 -10.30 -35.62 -11.28
C THR A 27 -10.94 -36.17 -12.56
N ASP A 28 -12.03 -35.55 -12.98
CA ASP A 28 -12.79 -35.93 -14.17
C ASP A 28 -11.94 -35.73 -15.44
N ASP A 29 -11.69 -36.81 -16.17
CA ASP A 29 -10.87 -36.88 -17.39
C ASP A 29 -11.70 -36.50 -18.64
N SER A 30 -12.86 -35.85 -18.44
CA SER A 30 -13.85 -35.49 -19.47
C SER A 30 -13.45 -34.33 -20.39
N LEU A 31 -12.32 -33.65 -20.15
CA LEU A 31 -11.85 -32.53 -20.98
C LEU A 31 -10.92 -32.91 -22.15
N LYS A 32 -10.59 -34.19 -22.33
CA LYS A 32 -9.67 -34.63 -23.41
C LYS A 32 -10.34 -35.03 -24.72
N GLN A 33 -11.67 -35.08 -24.80
CA GLN A 33 -12.35 -35.78 -25.90
C GLN A 33 -13.32 -34.92 -26.72
N GLU A 34 -13.10 -33.61 -26.80
CA GLU A 34 -13.95 -32.71 -27.63
C GLU A 34 -13.17 -31.85 -28.63
N THR A 35 -11.94 -32.23 -29.02
CA THR A 35 -11.14 -31.52 -30.04
C THR A 35 -10.81 -32.33 -31.28
N ALA A 36 -11.40 -33.52 -31.46
CA ALA A 36 -11.08 -34.41 -32.58
C ALA A 36 -12.30 -34.72 -33.48
N ALA A 37 -13.09 -33.72 -33.88
CA ALA A 37 -14.04 -33.88 -34.98
C ALA A 37 -14.56 -32.53 -35.51
N THR A 38 -13.75 -31.81 -36.29
CA THR A 38 -14.18 -31.00 -37.46
C THR A 38 -12.98 -30.24 -38.04
N ALA A 39 -12.26 -30.90 -38.96
CA ALA A 39 -11.30 -30.22 -39.82
C ALA A 39 -11.66 -30.56 -41.27
N ALA A 40 -12.46 -29.70 -41.91
CA ALA A 40 -12.62 -29.66 -43.36
C ALA A 40 -12.90 -28.22 -43.82
N ALA A 41 -11.85 -27.61 -44.39
CA ALA A 41 -11.82 -26.56 -45.42
C ALA A 41 -12.41 -25.16 -45.13
N SER A 42 -11.51 -24.19 -44.93
CA SER A 42 -11.43 -22.96 -45.75
C SER A 42 -10.07 -22.28 -45.52
N GLY A 43 -9.30 -22.08 -46.58
CA GLY A 43 -7.99 -21.42 -46.53
C GLY A 43 -8.14 -19.89 -46.49
N GLU A 44 -8.09 -19.33 -45.29
CA GLU A 44 -7.68 -17.96 -45.02
C GLU A 44 -6.40 -18.01 -44.18
N PRO A 45 -5.45 -17.07 -44.34
CA PRO A 45 -4.30 -17.02 -43.44
C PRO A 45 -4.83 -16.75 -42.03
N ALA A 46 -4.62 -17.71 -41.13
CA ALA A 46 -4.90 -17.52 -39.73
C ALA A 46 -4.11 -16.29 -39.26
N ALA A 47 -4.81 -15.23 -38.84
CA ALA A 47 -4.21 -14.22 -38.00
C ALA A 47 -3.56 -14.94 -36.81
N GLU A 48 -2.30 -14.66 -36.52
CA GLU A 48 -1.60 -15.22 -35.36
C GLU A 48 -2.51 -15.02 -34.13
N ALA A 49 -2.88 -16.14 -33.49
CA ALA A 49 -3.56 -16.08 -32.22
C ALA A 49 -2.69 -15.24 -31.27
N PRO A 50 -3.26 -14.30 -30.50
CA PRO A 50 -2.48 -13.55 -29.53
C PRO A 50 -1.73 -14.54 -28.65
N GLU A 51 -0.42 -14.33 -28.47
CA GLU A 51 0.38 -15.12 -27.56
C GLU A 51 -0.36 -15.22 -26.21
N ALA A 52 -0.40 -16.42 -25.62
CA ALA A 52 -1.20 -16.64 -24.44
C ALA A 52 -0.70 -15.76 -23.28
N ALA A 53 -1.57 -14.91 -22.74
CA ALA A 53 -1.27 -14.02 -21.61
C ALA A 53 -0.79 -14.78 -20.34
N ILE A 54 -1.12 -16.07 -20.26
CA ILE A 54 -0.69 -16.98 -19.21
C ILE A 54 0.34 -17.92 -19.83
N LYS A 55 1.61 -17.70 -19.52
CA LYS A 55 2.71 -18.63 -19.81
C LYS A 55 2.64 -19.79 -18.82
N ALA A 56 3.23 -20.94 -19.18
CA ALA A 56 3.35 -22.05 -18.24
C ALA A 56 4.06 -21.57 -16.96
N ARG A 57 3.55 -21.98 -15.80
CA ARG A 57 4.16 -21.61 -14.52
C ARG A 57 5.64 -22.00 -14.54
N PRO A 58 6.56 -21.08 -14.20
CA PRO A 58 7.97 -21.45 -14.08
C PRO A 58 8.11 -22.58 -13.05
N GLU A 59 8.68 -23.72 -13.44
CA GLU A 59 9.16 -24.70 -12.46
C GLU A 59 10.44 -24.15 -11.80
N LYS A 60 10.27 -23.15 -10.93
CA LYS A 60 11.36 -22.47 -10.22
C LYS A 60 11.32 -22.83 -8.74
N ASN A 61 12.45 -23.31 -8.21
CA ASN A 61 12.58 -23.71 -6.81
C ASN A 61 13.11 -22.58 -5.90
N SER A 62 13.47 -21.42 -6.46
CA SER A 62 13.91 -20.24 -5.71
C SER A 62 13.65 -18.96 -6.49
N PHE A 63 13.24 -17.90 -5.79
CA PHE A 63 12.93 -16.59 -6.36
C PHE A 63 13.84 -15.53 -5.75
N LYS A 64 14.26 -14.53 -6.54
CA LYS A 64 14.96 -13.33 -6.09
C LYS A 64 14.01 -12.13 -6.15
N VAL A 65 13.82 -11.44 -5.04
CA VAL A 65 12.92 -10.29 -4.97
C VAL A 65 13.70 -9.10 -4.42
N GLY A 66 13.62 -7.96 -5.11
CA GLY A 66 14.28 -6.72 -4.72
C GLY A 66 13.25 -5.68 -4.31
N PHE A 67 13.49 -4.95 -3.22
CA PHE A 67 12.77 -3.70 -2.96
C PHE A 67 13.71 -2.52 -3.17
N VAL A 68 13.43 -1.69 -4.16
CA VAL A 68 14.11 -0.42 -4.41
C VAL A 68 13.35 0.67 -3.65
N SER A 69 13.78 0.92 -2.42
CA SER A 69 13.20 1.96 -1.55
C SER A 69 13.59 3.35 -2.06
N TRP A 70 12.79 4.37 -1.74
CA TRP A 70 13.21 5.77 -1.89
C TRP A 70 14.40 6.08 -0.98
N SER A 71 14.29 5.71 0.30
CA SER A 71 15.34 5.80 1.31
C SER A 71 15.06 4.80 2.41
N ILE A 72 16.03 3.94 2.76
CA ILE A 72 15.83 2.96 3.86
C ILE A 72 15.80 3.60 5.25
N GLY A 73 16.27 4.84 5.38
CA GLY A 73 16.30 5.57 6.65
C GLY A 73 14.95 6.15 7.04
N HIS A 74 14.02 6.26 6.10
CA HIS A 74 12.68 6.80 6.35
C HIS A 74 11.77 5.72 6.96
N THR A 75 10.92 6.11 7.92
CA THR A 75 10.10 5.20 8.74
C THR A 75 9.13 4.37 7.91
N VAL A 76 8.39 5.00 6.99
CA VAL A 76 7.41 4.35 6.11
C VAL A 76 8.00 3.17 5.30
N PRO A 77 9.06 3.34 4.46
CA PRO A 77 9.65 2.21 3.74
C PRO A 77 10.33 1.19 4.65
N ALA A 78 10.83 1.58 5.83
CA ALA A 78 11.33 0.62 6.81
C ALA A 78 10.21 -0.29 7.34
N ALA A 79 9.01 0.24 7.56
CA ALA A 79 7.84 -0.54 7.94
C ALA A 79 7.37 -1.47 6.82
N TRP A 80 7.36 -1.02 5.56
CA TRP A 80 7.06 -1.90 4.43
C TRP A 80 8.08 -3.03 4.30
N ASP A 81 9.37 -2.72 4.43
CA ASP A 81 10.45 -3.71 4.38
C ASP A 81 10.26 -4.80 5.44
N GLU A 82 9.94 -4.41 6.67
CA GLU A 82 9.60 -5.34 7.75
C GLU A 82 8.34 -6.17 7.45
N GLY A 83 7.28 -5.54 6.93
CA GLY A 83 6.06 -6.23 6.48
C GLY A 83 6.32 -7.28 5.40
N ILE A 84 7.12 -6.93 4.39
CA ILE A 84 7.55 -7.83 3.31
C ILE A 84 8.35 -9.00 3.90
N LYS A 85 9.31 -8.74 4.80
CA LYS A 85 10.10 -9.77 5.47
C LYS A 85 9.22 -10.73 6.27
N ARG A 86 8.25 -10.22 7.05
CA ARG A 86 7.30 -11.04 7.81
C ARG A 86 6.49 -11.96 6.90
N GLN A 87 5.99 -11.44 5.78
CA GLN A 87 5.25 -12.25 4.81
C GLN A 87 6.13 -13.33 4.17
N PHE A 88 7.38 -13.00 3.80
CA PHE A 88 8.30 -13.95 3.17
C PHE A 88 8.96 -14.95 4.13
N ALA A 89 8.90 -14.74 5.45
CA ALA A 89 9.54 -15.61 6.44
C ALA A 89 9.08 -17.09 6.37
N SER A 90 7.87 -17.35 5.88
CA SER A 90 7.33 -18.71 5.70
C SER A 90 7.71 -19.35 4.35
N PHE A 91 8.45 -18.65 3.49
CA PHE A 91 8.76 -19.05 2.13
C PHE A 91 10.29 -19.05 1.91
N PRO A 92 11.01 -20.07 2.40
CA PRO A 92 12.48 -20.13 2.38
C PRO A 92 13.08 -20.12 0.96
N GLN A 93 12.27 -20.37 -0.06
CA GLN A 93 12.67 -20.27 -1.45
C GLN A 93 12.81 -18.83 -1.96
N ILE A 94 12.25 -17.85 -1.25
CA ILE A 94 12.28 -16.42 -1.63
C ILE A 94 13.50 -15.76 -0.99
N GLN A 95 14.42 -15.30 -1.83
CA GLN A 95 15.58 -14.51 -1.45
C GLN A 95 15.20 -13.03 -1.64
N TYR A 96 15.07 -12.31 -0.54
CA TYR A 96 14.64 -10.92 -0.54
C TYR A 96 15.78 -9.98 -0.15
N THR A 97 15.87 -8.83 -0.80
CA THR A 97 16.82 -7.77 -0.47
C THR A 97 16.18 -6.39 -0.65
N CYS A 98 16.30 -5.53 0.36
CA CYS A 98 15.96 -4.12 0.26
C CYS A 98 17.21 -3.31 -0.10
N PHE A 99 17.08 -2.43 -1.08
CA PHE A 99 18.12 -1.57 -1.63
C PHE A 99 17.78 -0.12 -1.33
N ASP A 100 18.80 0.64 -0.94
CA ASP A 100 18.66 2.06 -0.64
C ASP A 100 18.77 2.91 -1.92
N GLY A 101 17.68 3.61 -2.24
CA GLY A 101 17.63 4.57 -3.33
C GLY A 101 18.29 5.91 -3.01
N GLU A 102 18.62 6.17 -1.73
CA GLU A 102 19.29 7.41 -1.29
C GLU A 102 18.57 8.69 -1.75
N ALA A 103 17.24 8.64 -1.87
CA ALA A 103 16.39 9.69 -2.44
C ALA A 103 16.82 10.16 -3.84
N SER A 104 17.49 9.30 -4.63
CA SER A 104 18.10 9.63 -5.91
C SER A 104 17.54 8.79 -7.05
N THR A 105 16.90 9.45 -8.01
CA THR A 105 16.43 8.86 -9.27
C THR A 105 17.56 8.12 -9.99
N GLU A 106 18.75 8.72 -10.10
CA GLU A 106 19.91 8.11 -10.78
C GLU A 106 20.37 6.83 -10.08
N LYS A 107 20.38 6.83 -8.74
CA LYS A 107 20.72 5.67 -7.94
C LYS A 107 19.70 4.55 -8.14
N GLN A 108 18.40 4.86 -8.09
CA GLN A 108 17.35 3.87 -8.32
C GLN A 108 17.41 3.30 -9.74
N VAL A 109 17.67 4.12 -10.77
CA VAL A 109 17.89 3.62 -12.15
C VAL A 109 19.06 2.63 -12.20
N SER A 110 20.18 2.92 -11.52
CA SER A 110 21.31 1.99 -11.45
C SER A 110 20.91 0.67 -10.78
N ILE A 111 20.18 0.73 -9.67
CA ILE A 111 19.72 -0.48 -8.96
C ILE A 111 18.77 -1.27 -9.85
N MET A 112 17.79 -0.62 -10.49
CA MET A 112 16.86 -1.28 -11.42
C MET A 112 17.61 -2.04 -12.53
N ASN A 113 18.61 -1.41 -13.15
CA ASN A 113 19.45 -2.06 -14.17
C ASN A 113 20.18 -3.28 -13.62
N ASP A 114 20.72 -3.20 -12.40
CA ASP A 114 21.40 -4.32 -11.75
C ASP A 114 20.44 -5.48 -11.43
N LEU A 115 19.20 -5.19 -11.02
CA LEU A 115 18.18 -6.20 -10.75
C LEU A 115 17.72 -6.89 -12.03
N ILE A 116 17.54 -6.13 -13.12
CA ILE A 116 17.22 -6.65 -14.46
C ILE A 116 18.34 -7.58 -14.94
N ASN A 117 19.60 -7.12 -14.89
CA ASN A 117 20.76 -7.90 -15.34
C ASN A 117 21.02 -9.17 -14.51
N GLN A 118 20.52 -9.22 -13.27
CA GLN A 118 20.67 -10.37 -12.37
C GLN A 118 19.48 -11.33 -12.40
N ASP A 119 18.55 -11.12 -13.34
CA ASP A 119 17.33 -11.90 -13.54
C ASP A 119 16.52 -12.03 -12.23
N TYR A 120 16.26 -10.89 -11.57
CA TYR A 120 15.34 -10.86 -10.43
C TYR A 120 13.93 -11.28 -10.89
N ASP A 121 13.17 -11.89 -9.98
CA ASP A 121 11.84 -12.44 -10.28
C ASP A 121 10.71 -11.46 -10.02
N CYS A 122 10.96 -10.43 -9.22
CA CYS A 122 10.02 -9.36 -8.92
C CYS A 122 10.77 -8.18 -8.32
N ILE A 123 10.29 -6.97 -8.61
CA ILE A 123 10.83 -5.74 -8.05
C ILE A 123 9.70 -4.97 -7.37
N PHE A 124 9.88 -4.63 -6.09
CA PHE A 124 9.14 -3.54 -5.46
C PHE A 124 9.86 -2.23 -5.74
N LEU A 125 9.12 -1.18 -6.05
CA LEU A 125 9.68 0.15 -6.30
C LEU A 125 8.90 1.23 -5.56
N GLN A 126 9.58 2.04 -4.77
CA GLN A 126 9.07 3.34 -4.34
C GLN A 126 9.77 4.41 -5.19
N ALA A 127 9.12 4.89 -6.25
CA ALA A 127 9.78 5.72 -7.25
C ALA A 127 10.12 7.12 -6.69
N SER A 128 11.39 7.53 -6.78
CA SER A 128 11.80 8.89 -6.37
C SER A 128 11.27 9.95 -7.32
N ASP A 129 11.12 9.62 -8.60
CA ASP A 129 10.52 10.46 -9.62
C ASP A 129 9.71 9.61 -10.60
N ALA A 130 8.44 10.00 -10.80
CA ALA A 130 7.50 9.21 -11.58
C ALA A 130 7.91 9.08 -13.06
N ALA A 131 8.47 10.15 -13.64
CA ALA A 131 8.88 10.17 -15.04
C ALA A 131 10.27 9.53 -15.22
N GLY A 132 11.20 9.83 -14.32
CA GLY A 132 12.59 9.41 -14.35
C GLY A 132 12.77 7.90 -14.19
N LEU A 133 11.85 7.22 -13.51
CA LEU A 133 11.87 5.76 -13.34
C LEU A 133 11.04 5.00 -14.39
N SER A 134 10.22 5.69 -15.19
CA SER A 134 9.30 5.05 -16.13
C SER A 134 10.01 4.15 -17.15
N SER A 135 11.19 4.54 -17.68
CA SER A 135 11.96 3.70 -18.62
C SER A 135 12.47 2.43 -17.95
N SER A 136 13.03 2.54 -16.75
CA SER A 136 13.54 1.37 -16.01
C SER A 136 12.43 0.38 -15.65
N VAL A 137 11.22 0.88 -15.34
CA VAL A 137 10.05 0.02 -15.15
C VAL A 137 9.67 -0.69 -16.44
N GLN A 138 9.56 0.04 -17.56
CA GLN A 138 9.24 -0.58 -18.86
C GLN A 138 10.26 -1.65 -19.28
N GLU A 139 11.55 -1.40 -19.04
CA GLU A 139 12.63 -2.35 -19.32
C GLU A 139 12.53 -3.61 -18.46
N ALA A 140 12.23 -3.47 -17.16
CA ALA A 140 12.01 -4.61 -16.28
C ALA A 140 10.78 -5.44 -16.70
N GLU A 141 9.66 -4.78 -16.99
CA GLU A 141 8.42 -5.45 -17.40
C GLU A 141 8.58 -6.17 -18.75
N ALA A 142 9.29 -5.58 -19.70
CA ALA A 142 9.65 -6.20 -20.99
C ALA A 142 10.66 -7.36 -20.84
N ALA A 143 11.44 -7.38 -19.76
CA ALA A 143 12.26 -8.54 -19.40
C ALA A 143 11.43 -9.63 -18.68
N GLY A 144 10.13 -9.41 -18.47
CA GLY A 144 9.24 -10.32 -17.76
C GLY A 144 9.35 -10.24 -16.24
N ILE A 145 9.97 -9.18 -15.71
CA ILE A 145 10.15 -8.96 -14.27
C ILE A 145 9.04 -8.02 -13.78
N PRO A 146 8.01 -8.53 -13.07
CA PRO A 146 6.92 -7.71 -12.56
C PRO A 146 7.41 -6.62 -11.63
N VAL A 147 6.98 -5.38 -11.87
CA VAL A 147 7.24 -4.23 -11.00
C VAL A 147 5.99 -3.84 -10.22
N ILE A 148 6.10 -3.93 -8.90
CA ILE A 148 5.05 -3.51 -7.97
C ILE A 148 5.48 -2.21 -7.31
N CYS A 149 4.83 -1.10 -7.66
CA CYS A 149 5.07 0.17 -7.00
C CYS A 149 4.40 0.22 -5.62
N ILE A 150 5.01 0.93 -4.67
CA ILE A 150 4.45 1.16 -3.33
C ILE A 150 4.39 2.66 -3.05
N ASN A 151 3.18 3.20 -2.88
CA ASN A 151 2.84 4.62 -2.72
C ASN A 151 3.32 5.58 -3.83
N LEU A 152 4.64 5.75 -3.99
CA LEU A 152 5.21 6.62 -5.01
C LEU A 152 5.36 5.84 -6.30
N ASP A 153 4.62 6.28 -7.31
CA ASP A 153 4.37 5.52 -8.53
C ASP A 153 5.06 6.12 -9.75
N VAL A 154 5.14 5.34 -10.83
CA VAL A 154 5.53 5.79 -12.17
C VAL A 154 4.31 6.14 -13.01
N THR A 155 4.51 6.69 -14.21
CA THR A 155 3.42 7.15 -15.08
C THR A 155 3.04 6.16 -16.19
N VAL A 156 3.66 4.99 -16.20
CA VAL A 156 3.50 3.93 -17.20
C VAL A 156 2.82 2.72 -16.59
N PRO A 157 2.08 1.88 -17.35
CA PRO A 157 1.54 0.64 -16.81
C PRO A 157 2.64 -0.29 -16.28
N HIS A 158 2.36 -0.96 -15.15
CA HIS A 158 3.23 -1.96 -14.51
C HIS A 158 2.38 -2.97 -13.73
N ALA A 159 3.02 -4.02 -13.18
CA ALA A 159 2.35 -5.18 -12.61
C ALA A 159 1.34 -4.84 -11.50
N GLY A 160 1.66 -3.88 -10.63
CA GLY A 160 0.66 -3.34 -9.71
C GLY A 160 1.15 -2.21 -8.83
N LEU A 161 0.21 -1.53 -8.18
CA LEU A 161 0.46 -0.49 -7.20
C LEU A 161 -0.19 -0.90 -5.87
N VAL A 162 0.57 -0.86 -4.77
CA VAL A 162 0.01 -0.96 -3.42
C VAL A 162 0.17 0.39 -2.75
N GLN A 163 -0.93 1.08 -2.48
CA GLN A 163 -0.88 2.44 -1.94
C GLN A 163 -1.80 2.61 -0.74
N MET A 164 -1.46 3.59 0.09
CA MET A 164 -2.39 4.14 1.08
C MET A 164 -3.27 5.22 0.48
N ALA A 165 -4.37 5.55 1.16
CA ALA A 165 -5.23 6.65 0.76
C ALA A 165 -4.45 7.97 0.62
N THR A 166 -4.80 8.75 -0.40
CA THR A 166 -4.14 10.03 -0.71
C THR A 166 -5.14 11.17 -0.70
N TYR A 167 -5.89 11.41 -1.78
CA TYR A 167 -6.91 12.45 -1.82
C TYR A 167 -7.92 12.31 -0.69
N GLU A 168 -8.41 11.08 -0.47
CA GLU A 168 -9.37 10.77 0.57
C GLU A 168 -8.81 11.04 1.96
N SER A 169 -7.51 10.78 2.19
CA SER A 169 -6.91 11.02 3.50
C SER A 169 -6.80 12.52 3.79
N GLY A 170 -6.42 13.33 2.79
CA GLY A 170 -6.46 14.79 2.89
C GLY A 170 -7.85 15.34 3.19
N ALA A 171 -8.87 14.80 2.53
CA ALA A 171 -10.27 15.16 2.78
C ALA A 171 -10.74 14.81 4.20
N LEU A 172 -10.36 13.63 4.71
CA LEU A 172 -10.66 13.20 6.07
C LEU A 172 -10.00 14.11 7.12
N VAL A 173 -8.75 14.53 6.90
CA VAL A 173 -8.07 15.51 7.76
C VAL A 173 -8.83 16.83 7.77
N ALA A 174 -9.22 17.35 6.60
CA ALA A 174 -9.97 18.60 6.51
C ALA A 174 -11.33 18.53 7.23
N GLU A 175 -12.04 17.42 7.08
CA GLU A 175 -13.33 17.18 7.77
C GLU A 175 -13.15 17.18 9.29
N LYS A 176 -12.17 16.44 9.81
CA LYS A 176 -11.92 16.38 11.25
C LYS A 176 -11.46 17.72 11.82
N MET A 177 -10.57 18.40 11.12
CA MET A 177 -10.07 19.71 11.52
C MET A 177 -11.18 20.77 11.49
N GLY A 178 -12.01 20.78 10.44
CA GLY A 178 -13.14 21.69 10.33
C GLY A 178 -14.19 21.49 11.43
N GLU A 179 -14.49 20.24 11.79
CA GLU A 179 -15.35 19.89 12.93
C GLU A 179 -14.76 20.40 14.25
N GLN A 180 -13.48 20.12 14.51
CA GLN A 180 -12.77 20.51 15.73
C GLN A 180 -12.71 22.03 15.93
N MET A 181 -12.52 22.77 14.83
CA MET A 181 -12.45 24.23 14.83
C MET A 181 -13.84 24.90 14.82
N GLY A 182 -14.93 24.13 14.75
CA GLY A 182 -16.28 24.68 14.63
C GLY A 182 -16.50 25.47 13.34
N GLY A 183 -15.78 25.10 12.27
CA GLY A 183 -15.92 25.63 10.92
C GLY A 183 -15.30 26.99 10.65
N LYS A 184 -14.48 27.54 11.55
CA LYS A 184 -13.80 28.84 11.36
C LYS A 184 -12.40 28.87 11.97
N GLY A 185 -11.52 29.70 11.42
CA GLY A 185 -10.18 29.93 11.98
C GLY A 185 -9.10 29.94 10.90
N ASN A 186 -7.85 29.81 11.32
CA ASN A 186 -6.68 29.91 10.46
C ASN A 186 -5.89 28.61 10.47
N VAL A 187 -5.52 28.11 9.30
CA VAL A 187 -4.70 26.90 9.16
C VAL A 187 -3.47 27.16 8.30
N VAL A 188 -2.42 26.39 8.54
CA VAL A 188 -1.23 26.32 7.67
C VAL A 188 -1.04 24.89 7.19
N ILE A 189 -0.38 24.73 6.03
CA ILE A 189 -0.07 23.43 5.45
C ILE A 189 1.45 23.23 5.44
N ILE A 190 1.92 22.08 5.94
CA ILE A 190 3.32 21.65 5.78
C ILE A 190 3.35 20.56 4.72
N GLN A 191 3.89 20.91 3.56
CA GLN A 191 3.90 20.08 2.37
C GLN A 191 5.07 19.08 2.40
N GLY A 192 4.91 17.93 1.76
CA GLY A 192 6.01 17.00 1.52
C GLY A 192 6.91 17.44 0.36
N VAL A 193 7.57 16.47 -0.28
CA VAL A 193 8.33 16.72 -1.53
C VAL A 193 7.38 17.20 -2.62
N ILE A 194 7.64 18.39 -3.15
CA ILE A 194 6.80 19.03 -4.16
C ILE A 194 6.76 18.20 -5.45
N GLY A 195 5.54 17.91 -5.91
CA GLY A 195 5.30 17.16 -7.14
C GLY A 195 5.19 15.64 -6.94
N ALA A 196 5.49 15.14 -5.74
CA ALA A 196 5.19 13.75 -5.39
C ALA A 196 3.67 13.52 -5.41
N SER A 197 3.21 12.41 -6.01
CA SER A 197 1.78 12.08 -6.18
C SER A 197 1.01 12.15 -4.85
N THR A 198 1.53 11.50 -3.81
CA THR A 198 0.96 11.49 -2.46
C THR A 198 0.81 12.90 -1.89
N GLN A 199 1.82 13.77 -2.08
CA GLN A 199 1.78 15.15 -1.59
C GLN A 199 0.67 15.93 -2.28
N VAL A 200 0.66 15.91 -3.62
CA VAL A 200 -0.29 16.66 -4.44
C VAL A 200 -1.73 16.24 -4.12
N LEU A 201 -1.99 14.93 -4.04
CA LEU A 201 -3.34 14.41 -3.84
C LEU A 201 -3.88 14.68 -2.42
N ARG A 202 -3.07 14.44 -1.37
CA ARG A 202 -3.46 14.75 0.01
C ARG A 202 -3.76 16.24 0.19
N GLU A 203 -2.90 17.11 -0.33
CA GLU A 203 -3.12 18.55 -0.23
C GLU A 203 -4.38 18.98 -1.00
N SER A 204 -4.60 18.43 -2.20
CA SER A 204 -5.80 18.71 -2.99
C SER A 204 -7.08 18.32 -2.23
N GLY A 205 -7.12 17.11 -1.68
CA GLY A 205 -8.27 16.64 -0.90
C GLY A 205 -8.54 17.51 0.32
N PHE A 206 -7.49 17.98 1.00
CA PHE A 206 -7.63 18.92 2.12
C PHE A 206 -8.21 20.27 1.66
N ARG A 207 -7.62 20.88 0.62
CA ARG A 207 -8.02 22.19 0.10
C ARG A 207 -9.45 22.18 -0.44
N ASP A 208 -9.79 21.18 -1.24
CA ASP A 208 -11.12 21.05 -1.85
C ASP A 208 -12.19 20.90 -0.77
N THR A 209 -11.94 20.06 0.24
CA THR A 209 -12.87 19.85 1.36
C THR A 209 -13.01 21.10 2.23
N MET A 210 -11.92 21.82 2.51
CA MET A 210 -11.98 23.10 3.23
C MET A 210 -12.80 24.13 2.47
N ALA A 211 -12.57 24.28 1.17
CA ALA A 211 -13.31 25.23 0.34
C ALA A 211 -14.81 24.89 0.24
N GLU A 212 -15.16 23.61 0.14
CA GLU A 212 -16.54 23.15 0.01
C GLU A 212 -17.32 23.24 1.33
N LYS A 213 -16.73 22.76 2.43
CA LYS A 213 -17.45 22.53 3.70
C LYS A 213 -17.17 23.58 4.77
N TYR A 214 -16.00 24.23 4.76
CA TYR A 214 -15.55 25.13 5.82
C TYR A 214 -14.97 26.44 5.26
N PRO A 215 -15.75 27.22 4.50
CA PRO A 215 -15.26 28.42 3.81
C PRO A 215 -14.77 29.55 4.73
N ASP A 216 -15.11 29.50 6.03
CA ASP A 216 -14.63 30.44 7.05
C ASP A 216 -13.31 29.99 7.72
N ILE A 217 -12.73 28.86 7.27
CA ILE A 217 -11.37 28.46 7.60
C ILE A 217 -10.42 28.97 6.51
N VAL A 218 -9.47 29.82 6.90
CA VAL A 218 -8.52 30.44 5.99
C VAL A 218 -7.21 29.66 6.02
N ILE A 219 -6.80 29.15 4.86
CA ILE A 219 -5.44 28.62 4.66
C ILE A 219 -4.50 29.81 4.51
N LEU A 220 -3.70 30.09 5.54
CA LEU A 220 -2.79 31.23 5.60
C LEU A 220 -1.58 31.05 4.68
N ASP A 221 -1.00 29.84 4.67
CA ASP A 221 0.25 29.56 3.97
C ASP A 221 0.44 28.05 3.76
N ALA A 222 1.34 27.69 2.84
CA ALA A 222 1.78 26.33 2.59
C ALA A 222 3.26 26.33 2.21
N GLN A 223 4.07 25.54 2.92
CA GLN A 223 5.52 25.47 2.68
C GLN A 223 6.02 24.02 2.76
N PRO A 224 7.01 23.64 1.93
CA PRO A 224 7.55 22.28 1.92
C PRO A 224 8.52 22.01 3.07
N ALA A 225 8.50 20.77 3.54
CA ALA A 225 9.45 20.19 4.48
C ALA A 225 9.96 18.80 4.04
N ASP A 226 9.69 18.39 2.80
CA ASP A 226 10.29 17.22 2.16
C ASP A 226 10.18 15.88 2.91
N TRP A 227 9.09 15.70 3.68
CA TRP A 227 8.87 14.55 4.59
C TRP A 227 9.70 14.55 5.87
N GLU A 228 10.54 15.57 6.06
CA GLU A 228 11.54 15.64 7.12
C GLU A 228 11.06 16.43 8.35
N LYS A 229 11.21 15.81 9.52
CA LYS A 229 10.82 16.38 10.82
C LYS A 229 11.54 17.70 11.12
N GLU A 230 12.87 17.74 10.94
CA GLU A 230 13.68 18.92 11.22
C GLU A 230 13.36 20.11 10.31
N GLN A 231 13.01 19.82 9.04
CA GLN A 231 12.54 20.84 8.12
C GLN A 231 11.17 21.36 8.54
N ALA A 232 10.25 20.48 8.96
CA ALA A 232 8.94 20.87 9.46
C ALA A 232 9.02 21.72 10.73
N VAL A 233 9.98 21.45 11.65
CA VAL A 233 10.28 22.34 12.79
C VAL A 233 10.66 23.74 12.30
N SER A 234 11.50 23.83 11.27
CA SER A 234 11.93 25.12 10.71
C SER A 234 10.78 25.86 10.04
N VAL A 235 9.96 25.16 9.24
CA VAL A 235 8.76 25.70 8.59
C VAL A 235 7.76 26.21 9.63
N MET A 236 7.44 25.39 10.65
CA MET A 236 6.49 25.79 11.68
C MET A 236 6.99 26.97 12.50
N ASN A 237 8.28 27.03 12.83
CA ASN A 237 8.86 28.21 13.48
C ASN A 237 8.71 29.49 12.64
N ASN A 238 8.82 29.40 11.32
CA ASN A 238 8.59 30.54 10.43
C ASN A 238 7.11 30.96 10.41
N PHE A 239 6.19 29.99 10.38
CA PHE A 239 4.75 30.27 10.50
C PHE A 239 4.41 30.94 11.83
N LEU A 240 4.93 30.42 12.95
CA LEU A 240 4.70 30.97 14.29
C LEU A 240 5.25 32.39 14.46
N GLN A 241 6.31 32.75 13.73
CA GLN A 241 6.84 34.12 13.70
C GLN A 241 6.03 35.06 12.80
N THR A 242 5.45 34.52 11.73
CA THR A 242 4.73 35.32 10.70
C THR A 242 3.27 35.57 11.09
N TYR A 243 2.63 34.59 11.74
CA TYR A 243 1.20 34.61 12.02
C TYR A 243 0.92 34.57 13.53
N ASP A 244 0.25 35.62 14.03
CA ASP A 244 -0.12 35.75 15.44
C ASP A 244 -1.11 34.66 15.90
N GLN A 245 -1.94 34.13 15.00
CA GLN A 245 -2.93 33.10 15.30
C GLN A 245 -2.94 32.03 14.21
N ILE A 246 -2.69 30.78 14.63
CA ILE A 246 -2.80 29.56 13.85
C ILE A 246 -3.62 28.61 14.72
N ASP A 247 -4.76 28.15 14.22
CA ASP A 247 -5.69 27.27 14.94
C ASP A 247 -5.52 25.81 14.50
N GLY A 248 -4.99 25.56 13.30
CA GLY A 248 -4.72 24.21 12.80
C GLY A 248 -3.49 24.10 11.92
N VAL A 249 -2.89 22.92 11.91
CA VAL A 249 -1.76 22.56 11.05
C VAL A 249 -2.09 21.26 10.33
N CYS A 250 -2.16 21.31 9.01
CA CYS A 250 -2.22 20.11 8.18
C CYS A 250 -0.80 19.78 7.70
N ALA A 251 -0.17 18.80 8.31
CA ALA A 251 1.05 18.22 7.79
C ALA A 251 0.72 17.01 6.91
N ILE A 252 1.32 16.95 5.73
CA ILE A 252 0.99 15.92 4.73
C ILE A 252 1.45 14.51 5.16
N ASN A 253 2.33 14.40 6.16
CA ASN A 253 2.64 13.15 6.87
C ASN A 253 2.88 13.39 8.38
N ASP A 254 3.07 12.31 9.12
CA ASP A 254 3.28 12.29 10.57
C ASP A 254 4.63 12.86 10.98
N SER A 255 5.74 12.46 10.37
CA SER A 255 7.07 13.04 10.66
C SER A 255 7.09 14.57 10.63
N MET A 256 6.40 15.19 9.66
CA MET A 256 6.25 16.65 9.60
C MET A 256 5.25 17.20 10.63
N ALA A 257 4.19 16.47 10.95
CA ALA A 257 3.23 16.84 12.00
C ALA A 257 3.91 16.86 13.38
N GLU A 258 4.75 15.89 13.66
CA GLU A 258 5.57 15.81 14.87
C GLU A 258 6.50 17.01 14.97
N GLY A 259 7.20 17.36 13.88
CA GLY A 259 8.04 18.56 13.82
C GLY A 259 7.26 19.85 14.10
N ALA A 260 6.03 19.96 13.57
CA ALA A 260 5.15 21.09 13.84
C ALA A 260 4.73 21.16 15.32
N ALA A 261 4.35 20.02 15.91
CA ALA A 261 3.96 19.94 17.31
C ALA A 261 5.12 20.29 18.25
N VAL A 262 6.33 19.81 17.99
CA VAL A 262 7.54 20.19 18.74
C VAL A 262 7.79 21.69 18.68
N ALA A 263 7.69 22.31 17.50
CA ALA A 263 7.88 23.76 17.35
C ALA A 263 6.78 24.57 18.07
N ALA A 264 5.51 24.15 17.95
CA ALA A 264 4.39 24.79 18.63
C ALA A 264 4.49 24.68 20.15
N GLU A 265 4.91 23.52 20.67
CA GLU A 265 5.13 23.29 22.10
C GLU A 265 6.27 24.17 22.63
N ALA A 266 7.41 24.20 21.93
CA ALA A 266 8.56 25.03 22.30
C ALA A 266 8.21 26.54 22.31
N ALA A 267 7.30 26.98 21.43
CA ALA A 267 6.80 28.34 21.39
C ALA A 267 5.71 28.64 22.44
N GLY A 268 5.26 27.65 23.21
CA GLY A 268 4.14 27.79 24.14
C GLY A 268 2.80 28.05 23.45
N ARG A 269 2.65 27.61 22.19
CA ARG A 269 1.49 27.84 21.32
C ARG A 269 0.76 26.56 20.92
N LEU A 270 1.15 25.41 21.48
CA LEU A 270 0.48 24.13 21.22
C LEU A 270 -0.97 24.12 21.74
N ASP A 271 -1.22 24.75 22.89
CA ASP A 271 -2.55 24.80 23.49
C ASP A 271 -3.57 25.46 22.56
N GLY A 272 -4.58 24.69 22.15
CA GLY A 272 -5.65 25.16 21.25
C GLY A 272 -5.35 25.03 19.76
N MET A 273 -4.22 24.43 19.38
CA MET A 273 -3.87 24.17 17.98
C MET A 273 -4.16 22.71 17.61
N TYR A 274 -4.87 22.49 16.51
CA TYR A 274 -5.17 21.15 15.98
C TYR A 274 -4.14 20.74 14.93
N ILE A 275 -3.20 19.88 15.31
CA ILE A 275 -2.13 19.39 14.42
C ILE A 275 -2.49 17.99 13.93
N TRP A 276 -2.56 17.83 12.61
CA TRP A 276 -2.90 16.57 11.94
C TRP A 276 -1.78 16.11 11.01
N GLY A 277 -1.53 14.80 11.02
CA GLY A 277 -0.64 14.11 10.10
C GLY A 277 -1.35 13.04 9.27
N ASN A 278 -0.55 12.23 8.59
CA ASN A 278 -0.95 11.03 7.85
C ASN A 278 0.15 9.98 8.01
N ASP A 279 -0.23 8.72 7.84
CA ASP A 279 0.59 7.50 7.78
C ASP A 279 0.32 6.60 8.99
N GLY A 280 0.44 7.10 10.22
CA GLY A 280 0.19 6.32 11.44
C GLY A 280 1.47 5.90 12.19
N GLU A 281 2.51 6.73 12.15
CA GLU A 281 3.81 6.46 12.78
C GLU A 281 3.68 6.33 14.31
N SER A 282 4.47 5.43 14.91
CA SER A 282 4.41 5.14 16.36
C SER A 282 4.60 6.37 17.24
N ASP A 283 5.47 7.28 16.83
CA ASP A 283 5.72 8.54 17.54
C ASP A 283 4.49 9.46 17.46
N ALA A 284 3.90 9.65 16.28
CA ALA A 284 2.64 10.37 16.11
C ALA A 284 1.49 9.77 16.92
N LEU A 285 1.33 8.44 16.95
CA LEU A 285 0.33 7.78 17.81
C LEU A 285 0.56 8.09 19.29
N THR A 286 1.81 8.10 19.75
CA THR A 286 2.18 8.48 21.12
C THR A 286 1.88 9.96 21.39
N MET A 287 2.15 10.84 20.42
CA MET A 287 1.83 12.27 20.53
C MET A 287 0.32 12.53 20.57
N ILE A 288 -0.48 11.72 19.88
CA ILE A 288 -1.96 11.76 19.95
C ILE A 288 -2.44 11.35 21.35
N GLU A 289 -1.89 10.28 21.93
CA GLU A 289 -2.20 9.84 23.30
C GLU A 289 -1.91 10.96 24.32
N ASN A 290 -0.75 11.59 24.18
CA ASN A 290 -0.30 12.69 25.03
C ASN A 290 -1.05 14.01 24.78
N GLY A 291 -1.82 14.11 23.69
CA GLY A 291 -2.55 15.32 23.30
C GLY A 291 -1.69 16.40 22.64
N GLN A 292 -0.50 16.04 22.15
CA GLN A 292 0.38 16.92 21.37
C GLN A 292 -0.01 16.97 19.88
N MET A 293 -0.75 15.97 19.40
CA MET A 293 -1.35 15.95 18.07
C MET A 293 -2.85 15.67 18.18
N ALA A 294 -3.63 16.22 17.25
CA ALA A 294 -5.07 16.06 17.21
C ALA A 294 -5.50 14.74 16.56
N GLY A 295 -4.71 14.25 15.59
CA GLY A 295 -4.95 12.97 14.94
C GLY A 295 -4.03 12.69 13.76
N THR A 296 -4.19 11.49 13.19
CA THR A 296 -3.54 11.06 11.96
C THR A 296 -4.50 10.19 11.13
N ILE A 297 -4.24 10.08 9.83
CA ILE A 297 -4.86 9.04 9.00
C ILE A 297 -3.92 7.84 8.96
N TYR A 298 -4.23 6.86 9.80
CA TYR A 298 -3.45 5.64 9.98
C TYR A 298 -3.63 4.68 8.81
N THR A 299 -2.49 4.11 8.40
CA THR A 299 -2.36 2.92 7.57
C THR A 299 -1.42 1.96 8.28
N ASN A 300 -1.76 0.67 8.33
CA ASN A 300 -0.82 -0.33 8.82
C ASN A 300 0.23 -0.62 7.74
N CYS A 301 1.41 0.00 7.82
CA CYS A 301 2.46 -0.19 6.83
C CYS A 301 3.10 -1.59 6.88
N PHE A 302 3.08 -2.30 8.01
CA PHE A 302 3.46 -3.72 8.00
C PHE A 302 2.53 -4.53 7.09
N GLU A 303 1.22 -4.34 7.22
CA GLU A 303 0.22 -5.02 6.38
C GLU A 303 0.26 -4.54 4.92
N GLN A 304 0.58 -3.27 4.67
CA GLN A 304 0.79 -2.76 3.31
C GLN A 304 1.98 -3.45 2.62
N GLY A 305 3.10 -3.61 3.34
CA GLY A 305 4.25 -4.38 2.86
C GLY A 305 3.90 -5.85 2.62
N ALA A 306 3.12 -6.45 3.52
CA ALA A 306 2.64 -7.82 3.36
C ALA A 306 1.72 -7.98 2.13
N ALA A 307 0.85 -7.00 1.86
CA ALA A 307 -0.01 -6.98 0.67
C ALA A 307 0.82 -6.91 -0.62
N ALA A 308 1.86 -6.06 -0.66
CA ALA A 308 2.80 -6.03 -1.78
C ALA A 308 3.52 -7.38 -1.96
N ALA A 309 3.99 -7.99 -0.88
CA ALA A 309 4.59 -9.32 -0.89
C ALA A 309 3.65 -10.41 -1.43
N GLN A 310 2.36 -10.38 -1.05
CA GLN A 310 1.36 -11.30 -1.58
C GLN A 310 1.11 -11.09 -3.08
N LEU A 311 1.09 -9.84 -3.54
CA LEU A 311 0.97 -9.52 -4.97
C LEU A 311 2.19 -10.00 -5.77
N ALA A 312 3.39 -9.86 -5.22
CA ALA A 312 4.61 -10.41 -5.83
C ALA A 312 4.54 -11.93 -5.96
N MET A 313 4.10 -12.63 -4.90
CA MET A 313 3.90 -14.07 -4.95
C MET A 313 2.88 -14.49 -6.01
N PHE A 314 1.82 -13.70 -6.21
CA PHE A 314 0.85 -13.94 -7.28
C PHE A 314 1.51 -13.85 -8.66
N PHE A 315 2.26 -12.77 -8.95
CA PHE A 315 2.92 -12.63 -10.25
C PHE A 315 3.96 -13.72 -10.50
N MET A 316 4.82 -14.00 -9.51
CA MET A 316 5.86 -15.03 -9.63
C MET A 316 5.30 -16.45 -9.88
N ASN A 317 4.09 -16.76 -9.40
CA ASN A 317 3.52 -18.12 -9.47
C ASN A 317 2.35 -18.28 -10.46
N SER A 318 1.77 -17.20 -10.97
CA SER A 318 0.59 -17.29 -11.85
C SER A 318 0.94 -17.70 -13.28
N GLY A 319 2.16 -17.43 -13.72
CA GLY A 319 2.55 -17.51 -15.13
C GLY A 319 2.06 -16.32 -15.96
N LEU A 320 1.43 -15.31 -15.33
CA LEU A 320 1.08 -14.06 -15.99
C LEU A 320 2.36 -13.30 -16.31
N SER A 321 2.56 -13.00 -17.58
CA SER A 321 3.62 -12.10 -17.99
C SER A 321 3.12 -10.65 -17.79
N PRO A 322 3.92 -9.78 -17.16
CA PRO A 322 3.46 -8.44 -16.86
C PRO A 322 3.36 -7.56 -18.12
N GLU A 323 3.94 -7.97 -19.24
CA GLU A 323 3.74 -7.36 -20.58
C GLU A 323 2.26 -7.25 -20.98
N TYR A 324 1.38 -8.09 -20.42
CA TYR A 324 -0.06 -8.06 -20.69
C TYR A 324 -0.83 -7.08 -19.79
N VAL A 325 -0.16 -6.42 -18.85
CA VAL A 325 -0.77 -5.44 -17.96
C VAL A 325 -0.89 -4.12 -18.70
N THR A 326 -2.02 -3.93 -19.39
CA THR A 326 -2.31 -2.68 -20.13
C THR A 326 -2.75 -1.53 -19.21
N ARG A 327 -2.98 -1.81 -17.93
CA ARG A 327 -3.32 -0.85 -16.89
C ARG A 327 -2.90 -1.41 -15.54
N THR A 328 -2.20 -0.59 -14.75
CA THR A 328 -1.82 -0.91 -13.38
C THR A 328 -3.05 -1.24 -12.53
N GLY A 329 -3.04 -2.42 -11.91
CA GLY A 329 -4.00 -2.76 -10.85
C GLY A 329 -3.58 -2.10 -9.54
N VAL A 330 -4.53 -1.52 -8.82
CA VAL A 330 -4.28 -0.79 -7.57
C VAL A 330 -4.87 -1.56 -6.39
N VAL A 331 -4.05 -1.77 -5.35
CA VAL A 331 -4.45 -2.27 -4.04
C VAL A 331 -4.41 -1.08 -3.08
N ASP A 332 -5.58 -0.57 -2.72
CA ASP A 332 -5.72 0.54 -1.78
C ASP A 332 -5.85 0.02 -0.34
N MET A 333 -4.96 0.50 0.52
CA MET A 333 -5.08 0.30 1.96
C MET A 333 -6.18 1.22 2.49
N ALA A 334 -7.13 0.64 3.22
CA ALA A 334 -8.21 1.41 3.82
C ALA A 334 -7.65 2.39 4.89
N PRO A 335 -7.97 3.69 4.81
CA PRO A 335 -7.53 4.65 5.82
C PRO A 335 -8.33 4.48 7.12
N VAL A 336 -7.67 4.67 8.26
CA VAL A 336 -8.32 4.74 9.57
C VAL A 336 -8.04 6.10 10.19
N VAL A 337 -9.09 6.87 10.47
CA VAL A 337 -8.94 8.12 11.24
C VAL A 337 -8.59 7.75 12.67
N VAL A 338 -7.42 8.16 13.15
CA VAL A 338 -6.97 7.93 14.52
C VAL A 338 -6.89 9.26 15.27
N THR A 339 -7.56 9.31 16.41
CA THR A 339 -7.56 10.41 17.37
C THR A 339 -7.34 9.85 18.77
N LYS A 340 -7.31 10.73 19.78
CA LYS A 340 -7.24 10.32 21.19
C LYS A 340 -8.35 9.34 21.61
N ASP A 341 -9.49 9.34 20.91
CA ASP A 341 -10.64 8.51 21.26
C ASP A 341 -10.48 7.03 20.85
N ASN A 342 -9.58 6.72 19.91
CA ASN A 342 -9.42 5.37 19.37
C ASN A 342 -7.97 4.94 19.13
N VAL A 343 -6.97 5.76 19.49
CA VAL A 343 -5.55 5.41 19.34
C VAL A 343 -5.16 4.13 20.10
N ASP A 344 -5.86 3.82 21.18
CA ASP A 344 -5.72 2.59 21.96
C ASP A 344 -6.16 1.32 21.21
N THR A 345 -6.92 1.47 20.12
CA THR A 345 -7.33 0.36 19.24
C THR A 345 -6.18 -0.11 18.33
N ILE A 346 -5.15 0.72 18.13
CA ILE A 346 -3.95 0.35 17.36
C ILE A 346 -3.02 -0.45 18.28
N LEU A 347 -2.98 -1.77 18.04
CA LEU A 347 -2.23 -2.70 18.86
C LEU A 347 -0.72 -2.42 18.78
N PRO A 348 0.06 -2.67 19.84
CA PRO A 348 1.51 -2.46 19.83
C PRO A 348 2.27 -3.18 18.70
N ALA A 349 1.74 -4.30 18.19
CA ALA A 349 2.34 -5.04 17.07
C ALA A 349 2.11 -4.38 15.70
N ASP A 350 1.14 -3.47 15.63
CA ASP A 350 0.70 -2.73 14.45
C ASP A 350 1.17 -1.26 14.47
N ARG A 351 1.88 -0.87 15.54
CA ARG A 351 2.59 0.41 15.63
C ARG A 351 3.98 0.23 15.05
N TRP A 352 4.28 1.02 14.03
CA TRP A 352 5.49 0.95 13.22
C TRP A 352 6.25 2.28 13.20
#